data_AF-A0A350F1P0-F1
#
_entry.id   AF-A0A350F1P0-F1
#
_cell.length_a   1.000
_cell.length_b   1.000
_cell.length_c   1.000
_cell.angle_alpha   90.00
_cell.angle_beta   90.00
_cell.angle_gamma   90.00
#
_symmetry.space_group_name_H-M   'P 1'
#
loop_
_entity.id
_entity.type
_entity.pdbx_description
1 polymer ?
#
loop_
_entity_poly.entity_id
_entity_poly.type
_entity_poly.pdbx_seq_one_letter_code
_entity_poly.pdbx_strand_id
1 'polypeptide(L)'
;ILFIDEAYTLAKSGQDFGREAIDTLLKRMEDNRDRLIVIVAGYPKEMEKFIHSNPGLESRFTRYIGFPDYHPAELCRIFARICRRSDLRLTPGLREKLLHHFIHLHGERDAHFGNARLVRNTFEAVVAAQASRLSAKAAPEADDLVLLLEGDLRTPAQVALEAHRQSKRGYRVTCQHCGEVYSWAPDLTLDTAECTKCHQLYSCEFGEPVPG
;
A
#
# COMPACT_ATOMS: atom_id res chain seq x y z
N ILE A 1 12.22 10.72 21.38
CA ILE A 1 12.40 9.94 20.12
C ILE A 1 12.72 10.93 19.02
N LEU A 2 13.75 10.69 18.23
CA LEU A 2 14.12 11.46 17.05
C LEU A 2 13.89 10.58 15.82
N PHE A 3 13.02 11.01 14.92
CA PHE A 3 12.76 10.33 13.65
C PHE A 3 13.32 11.17 12.49
N ILE A 4 14.13 10.55 11.64
CA ILE A 4 14.76 11.19 10.48
C ILE A 4 14.36 10.40 9.25
N ASP A 5 13.52 11.01 8.42
CA ASP A 5 13.16 10.45 7.12
C ASP A 5 14.25 10.75 6.09
N GLU A 6 14.42 9.83 5.14
CA GLU A 6 15.45 9.89 4.09
C GLU A 6 16.86 10.22 4.63
N ALA A 7 17.27 9.58 5.73
CA ALA A 7 18.50 9.91 6.47
C ALA A 7 19.78 9.80 5.62
N TYR A 8 19.76 8.98 4.57
CA TYR A 8 20.84 8.86 3.59
C TYR A 8 21.21 10.18 2.89
N THR A 9 20.31 11.17 2.88
CA THR A 9 20.59 12.50 2.35
C THR A 9 21.71 13.23 3.10
N LEU A 10 21.93 12.90 4.38
CA LEU A 10 23.01 13.47 5.21
C LEU A 10 24.40 12.98 4.79
N ALA A 11 24.49 11.82 4.12
CA ALA A 11 25.75 11.22 3.68
C ALA A 11 26.10 11.53 2.21
N LYS A 12 25.38 12.45 1.55
CA LYS A 12 25.68 12.84 0.17
C LYS A 12 27.00 13.61 0.07
N SER A 13 27.85 13.19 -0.87
CA SER A 13 29.14 13.83 -1.15
C SER A 13 28.97 15.30 -1.57
N GLY A 14 29.80 16.19 -1.03
CA GLY A 14 29.81 17.62 -1.37
C GLY A 14 29.00 18.52 -0.43
N GLN A 15 28.46 17.99 0.68
CA GLN A 15 27.81 18.78 1.73
C GLN A 15 28.56 18.63 3.06
N ASP A 16 29.43 19.60 3.41
CA ASP A 16 30.21 19.57 4.66
C ASP A 16 29.31 19.52 5.92
N PHE A 17 28.13 20.15 5.86
CA PHE A 17 27.15 20.17 6.96
C PHE A 17 26.51 18.79 7.23
N GLY A 18 26.41 17.92 6.22
CA GLY A 18 25.81 16.58 6.39
C GLY A 18 26.68 15.69 7.29
N ARG A 19 28.00 15.79 7.12
CA ARG A 19 28.97 15.09 7.96
C ARG A 19 28.95 15.58 9.40
N GLU A 20 28.91 16.89 9.61
CA GLU A 20 28.81 17.47 10.96
C GLU A 20 27.52 17.04 11.68
N ALA A 21 26.40 16.96 10.94
CA ALA A 21 25.15 16.45 11.47
C ALA A 21 25.24 14.97 11.89
N ILE A 22 25.89 14.12 11.08
CA ILE A 22 26.12 12.71 11.41
C ILE A 22 27.01 12.59 12.65
N ASP A 23 28.12 13.31 12.71
CA ASP A 23 29.04 13.26 13.86
C ASP A 23 28.36 13.72 15.15
N THR A 24 27.56 14.79 15.07
CA THR A 24 26.74 15.27 16.18
C THR A 24 25.72 14.21 16.61
N LEU A 25 25.04 13.58 15.65
CA LEU A 25 24.07 12.52 15.93
C LEU A 25 24.73 11.34 16.65
N LEU A 26 25.86 10.85 16.15
CA LEU A 26 26.62 9.74 16.74
C LEU A 26 27.06 10.02 18.17
N LYS A 27 27.50 11.26 18.44
CA LYS A 27 27.86 11.70 19.79
C LYS A 27 26.65 11.72 20.71
N ARG A 28 25.51 12.26 20.25
CA ARG A 28 24.28 12.31 21.05
C ARG A 28 23.68 10.92 21.30
N MET A 29 23.84 9.98 20.36
CA MET A 29 23.43 8.58 20.54
C MET A 29 24.22 7.88 21.65
N GLU A 30 25.50 8.23 21.83
CA GLU A 30 26.34 7.70 22.91
C GLU A 30 26.02 8.39 24.25
N ASP A 31 26.11 9.74 24.27
CA ASP A 31 25.99 10.54 25.49
C ASP A 31 24.61 10.43 26.16
N ASN A 32 23.56 10.15 25.39
CA ASN A 32 22.17 10.17 25.85
C ASN A 32 21.46 8.82 25.65
N ARG A 33 22.18 7.69 25.69
CA ARG A 33 21.63 6.35 25.40
C ARG A 33 20.44 5.93 26.27
N ASP A 34 20.28 6.55 27.45
CA ASP A 34 19.19 6.32 28.42
C ASP A 34 17.91 7.10 28.09
N ARG A 35 17.99 8.15 27.28
CA ARG A 35 16.87 9.07 26.99
C ARG A 35 16.63 9.40 25.52
N LEU A 36 17.51 8.95 24.63
CA LEU A 36 17.41 9.20 23.18
C LEU A 36 17.25 7.88 22.41
N ILE A 37 16.16 7.79 21.66
CA ILE A 37 15.96 6.78 20.62
C ILE A 37 16.00 7.50 19.27
N VAL A 38 16.88 7.05 18.38
CA VAL A 38 16.99 7.55 17.00
C VAL A 38 16.43 6.49 16.05
N ILE A 39 15.49 6.90 15.20
CA ILE A 39 14.92 6.06 14.15
C ILE A 39 15.22 6.76 12.82
N VAL A 40 15.93 6.06 11.94
CA VAL A 40 16.21 6.51 10.58
C VAL A 40 15.39 5.69 9.59
N ALA A 41 14.85 6.35 8.57
CA ALA A 41 14.05 5.73 7.54
C ALA A 41 14.54 6.15 6.15
N GLY A 42 14.20 5.34 5.15
CA GLY A 42 14.57 5.57 3.76
C GLY A 42 14.47 4.30 2.92
N TYR A 43 14.80 4.42 1.64
CA TYR A 43 14.82 3.29 0.72
C TYR A 43 15.93 2.28 1.10
N PRO A 44 15.68 0.96 0.98
CA PRO A 44 16.58 -0.06 1.52
C PRO A 44 18.04 0.05 1.05
N LYS A 45 18.26 0.27 -0.26
CA LYS A 45 19.61 0.33 -0.85
C LYS A 45 20.37 1.58 -0.42
N GLU A 46 19.65 2.69 -0.29
CA GLU A 46 20.15 3.99 0.11
C GLU A 46 20.49 3.99 1.59
N MET A 47 19.67 3.34 2.41
CA MET A 47 19.93 3.13 3.83
C MET A 47 21.12 2.21 4.06
N GLU A 48 21.27 1.14 3.27
CA GLU A 48 22.46 0.29 3.32
C GLU A 48 23.73 1.12 3.04
N LYS A 49 23.73 1.95 1.99
CA LYS A 49 24.85 2.86 1.70
C LYS A 49 25.10 3.87 2.82
N PHE A 50 24.04 4.43 3.41
CA PHE A 50 24.14 5.37 4.52
C PHE A 50 24.79 4.73 5.75
N ILE A 51 24.36 3.53 6.13
CA ILE A 51 24.91 2.83 7.30
C ILE A 51 26.39 2.51 7.12
N HIS A 52 26.79 2.06 5.93
CA HIS A 52 28.20 1.75 5.63
C HIS A 52 29.04 2.99 5.31
N SER A 53 28.45 4.19 5.26
CA SER A 53 29.20 5.43 4.97
C SER A 53 30.11 5.86 6.13
N ASN A 54 29.82 5.41 7.35
CA ASN A 54 30.60 5.72 8.55
C ASN A 54 30.54 4.54 9.54
N PRO A 55 31.68 3.95 9.96
CA PRO A 55 31.72 2.85 10.92
C PRO A 55 30.97 3.14 12.24
N GLY A 56 30.88 4.41 12.63
CA GLY A 56 30.09 4.84 13.77
C GLY A 56 28.60 4.54 13.61
N LEU A 57 28.03 4.77 12.42
CA LEU A 57 26.63 4.47 12.14
C LEU A 57 26.38 2.96 12.23
N GLU A 58 27.21 2.17 11.56
CA GLU A 58 27.14 0.70 11.59
C GLU A 58 27.18 0.15 13.03
N SER A 59 28.05 0.70 13.90
CA SER A 59 28.15 0.27 15.30
C SER A 59 26.91 0.55 16.16
N ARG A 60 26.15 1.62 15.84
CA ARG A 60 25.05 2.13 16.68
C ARG A 60 23.67 1.71 16.19
N PHE A 61 23.51 1.46 14.90
CA PHE A 61 22.28 0.94 14.33
C PHE A 61 22.32 -0.60 14.29
N THR A 62 21.85 -1.24 15.36
CA THR A 62 21.89 -2.71 15.52
C THR A 62 20.56 -3.40 15.19
N ARG A 63 19.49 -2.63 14.96
CA ARG A 63 18.15 -3.13 14.66
C ARG A 63 17.67 -2.61 13.32
N TYR A 64 17.32 -3.52 12.44
CA TYR A 64 16.83 -3.25 11.09
C TYR A 64 15.43 -3.80 10.96
N ILE A 65 14.48 -2.97 10.52
CA ILE A 65 13.10 -3.36 10.28
C ILE A 65 12.82 -3.13 8.81
N GLY A 66 12.65 -4.22 8.06
CA GLY A 66 12.25 -4.19 6.66
C GLY A 66 10.74 -4.06 6.53
N PHE A 67 10.29 -3.11 5.73
CA PHE A 67 8.88 -2.97 5.35
C PHE A 67 8.73 -3.45 3.90
N PRO A 68 8.22 -4.68 3.67
CA PRO A 68 7.98 -5.15 2.31
C PRO A 68 6.84 -4.35 1.67
N ASP A 69 6.83 -4.32 0.33
CA ASP A 69 5.72 -3.77 -0.44
C ASP A 69 4.43 -4.55 -0.14
N TYR A 70 3.31 -3.84 -0.20
CA TYR A 70 1.99 -4.45 -0.09
C TYR A 70 1.65 -5.23 -1.36
N HIS A 71 1.11 -6.43 -1.21
CA HIS A 71 0.52 -7.16 -2.33
C HIS A 71 -0.75 -6.45 -2.85
N PRO A 72 -1.17 -6.70 -4.12
CA PRO A 72 -2.33 -6.03 -4.71
C PRO A 72 -3.62 -6.10 -3.88
N ALA A 73 -3.91 -7.25 -3.26
CA ALA A 73 -5.07 -7.39 -2.39
C ALA A 73 -4.96 -6.51 -1.13
N GLU A 74 -3.76 -6.26 -0.62
CA GLU A 74 -3.55 -5.38 0.53
C GLU A 74 -3.67 -3.90 0.14
N LEU A 75 -3.20 -3.52 -1.04
CA LEU A 75 -3.44 -2.18 -1.61
C LEU A 75 -4.95 -1.91 -1.75
N CYS A 76 -5.72 -2.90 -2.21
CA CYS A 76 -7.18 -2.81 -2.25
C CYS A 76 -7.80 -2.62 -0.86
N ARG A 77 -7.32 -3.36 0.16
CA ARG A 77 -7.78 -3.22 1.55
C ARG A 77 -7.46 -1.84 2.13
N ILE A 78 -6.30 -1.27 1.81
CA ILE A 78 -5.95 0.10 2.19
C ILE A 78 -6.92 1.09 1.53
N PHE A 79 -7.23 0.92 0.23
CA PHE A 79 -8.18 1.74 -0.49
C PHE A 79 -9.59 1.68 0.15
N ALA A 80 -10.09 0.48 0.40
CA ALA A 80 -11.39 0.26 1.02
C ALA A 80 -11.45 0.82 2.45
N ARG A 81 -10.35 0.75 3.22
CA ARG A 81 -10.25 1.40 4.53
C ARG A 81 -10.34 2.92 4.45
N ILE A 82 -9.69 3.55 3.45
CA ILE A 82 -9.80 5.00 3.23
C ILE A 82 -11.23 5.38 2.87
N CYS A 83 -11.89 4.59 2.01
CA CYS A 83 -13.29 4.79 1.64
C CYS A 83 -14.22 4.71 2.86
N ARG A 84 -14.10 3.65 3.68
CA ARG A 84 -14.88 3.49 4.92
C ARG A 84 -14.70 4.64 5.89
N ARG A 85 -13.48 5.17 6.04
CA ARG A 85 -13.20 6.35 6.87
C ARG A 85 -13.82 7.65 6.35
N SER A 86 -14.21 7.66 5.07
CA SER A 86 -14.83 8.79 4.39
C SER A 86 -16.33 8.55 4.12
N ASP A 87 -16.93 7.52 4.75
CA ASP A 87 -18.31 7.08 4.54
C ASP A 87 -18.66 6.73 3.08
N LEU A 88 -17.65 6.31 2.30
CA LEU A 88 -17.79 5.87 0.91
C LEU A 88 -17.82 4.34 0.81
N ARG A 89 -18.65 3.84 -0.09
CA ARG A 89 -18.87 2.42 -0.37
C ARG A 89 -18.48 2.09 -1.81
N LEU A 90 -17.89 0.91 -2.00
CA LEU A 90 -17.44 0.42 -3.31
C LEU A 90 -18.49 -0.49 -3.92
N THR A 91 -18.80 -0.30 -5.21
CA THR A 91 -19.58 -1.29 -5.96
C THR A 91 -18.75 -2.55 -6.28
N PRO A 92 -19.38 -3.72 -6.50
CA PRO A 92 -18.67 -4.93 -6.91
C PRO A 92 -17.79 -4.74 -8.15
N GLY A 93 -18.29 -4.01 -9.17
CA GLY A 93 -17.52 -3.71 -10.37
C GLY A 93 -16.28 -2.86 -10.10
N LEU A 94 -16.36 -1.88 -9.18
CA LEU A 94 -15.19 -1.11 -8.76
C LEU A 94 -14.20 -1.96 -7.96
N ARG A 95 -14.66 -2.85 -7.09
CA ARG A 95 -13.80 -3.77 -6.32
C ARG A 95 -12.99 -4.67 -7.25
N GLU A 96 -13.63 -5.23 -8.27
CA GLU A 96 -12.98 -6.02 -9.32
C GLU A 96 -11.94 -5.18 -10.08
N LYS A 97 -12.32 -3.98 -10.53
CA LYS A 97 -11.44 -3.10 -11.30
C LYS A 97 -10.24 -2.60 -10.49
N LEU A 98 -10.40 -2.33 -9.20
CA LEU A 98 -9.30 -1.99 -8.27
C LEU A 98 -8.30 -3.13 -8.16
N LEU A 99 -8.76 -4.37 -8.07
CA LEU A 99 -7.89 -5.54 -7.99
C LEU A 99 -6.99 -5.63 -9.23
N HIS A 100 -7.55 -5.55 -10.44
CA HIS A 100 -6.75 -5.56 -11.67
C HIS A 100 -5.86 -4.33 -11.83
N HIS A 101 -6.33 -3.15 -11.39
CA HIS A 101 -5.54 -1.93 -11.37
C HIS A 101 -4.26 -2.09 -10.53
N PHE A 102 -4.41 -2.54 -9.29
CA PHE A 102 -3.25 -2.72 -8.42
C PHE A 102 -2.39 -3.92 -8.80
N ILE A 103 -2.93 -4.98 -9.40
CA ILE A 103 -2.13 -6.08 -9.96
C ILE A 103 -1.22 -5.55 -11.07
N HIS A 104 -1.75 -4.75 -11.99
CA HIS A 104 -0.98 -4.17 -13.09
C HIS A 104 0.12 -3.24 -12.56
N LEU A 105 -0.23 -2.27 -11.71
CA LEU A 105 0.74 -1.32 -11.17
C LEU A 105 1.81 -1.99 -10.30
N HIS A 106 1.44 -3.02 -9.53
CA HIS A 106 2.40 -3.81 -8.77
C HIS A 106 3.32 -4.63 -9.69
N GLY A 107 2.84 -5.07 -10.86
CA GLY A 107 3.65 -5.73 -11.88
C GLY A 107 4.71 -4.82 -12.51
N GLU A 108 4.40 -3.52 -12.63
CA GLU A 108 5.29 -2.50 -13.20
C GLU A 108 6.17 -1.79 -12.14
N ARG A 109 6.12 -2.24 -10.88
CA ARG A 109 6.78 -1.54 -9.77
C ARG A 109 8.30 -1.51 -9.91
N ASP A 110 8.88 -0.40 -9.49
CA ASP A 110 10.32 -0.22 -9.33
C ASP A 110 10.71 -0.13 -7.84
N ALA A 111 11.97 0.24 -7.57
CA ALA A 111 12.47 0.39 -6.20
C ALA A 111 11.82 1.54 -5.41
N HIS A 112 11.05 2.42 -6.08
CA HIS A 112 10.42 3.60 -5.49
C HIS A 112 8.90 3.48 -5.47
N PHE A 113 8.37 2.25 -5.49
CA PHE A 113 6.94 2.02 -5.50
C PHE A 113 6.24 2.68 -4.30
N GLY A 114 5.36 3.63 -4.60
CA GLY A 114 4.79 4.53 -3.59
C GLY A 114 3.83 3.88 -2.58
N ASN A 115 3.49 2.59 -2.73
CA ASN A 115 2.63 1.82 -1.82
C ASN A 115 1.39 2.62 -1.35
N ALA A 116 1.32 3.01 -0.07
CA ALA A 116 0.20 3.76 0.48
C ALA A 116 -0.01 5.14 -0.20
N ARG A 117 1.05 5.78 -0.71
CA ARG A 117 0.95 7.02 -1.50
C ARG A 117 0.24 6.75 -2.82
N LEU A 118 0.56 5.63 -3.49
CA LEU A 118 -0.14 5.22 -4.70
C LEU A 118 -1.65 5.07 -4.42
N VAL A 119 -2.00 4.35 -3.35
CA VAL A 119 -3.42 4.14 -2.98
C VAL A 119 -4.15 5.46 -2.71
N ARG A 120 -3.51 6.42 -2.03
CA ARG A 120 -4.09 7.76 -1.81
C ARG A 120 -4.32 8.50 -3.12
N ASN A 121 -3.33 8.52 -4.01
CA ASN A 121 -3.46 9.16 -5.32
C ASN A 121 -4.60 8.52 -6.14
N THR A 122 -4.71 7.18 -6.13
CA THR A 122 -5.83 6.47 -6.77
C THR A 122 -7.17 6.87 -6.13
N PHE A 123 -7.24 6.98 -4.81
CA PHE A 123 -8.46 7.40 -4.10
C PHE A 123 -8.88 8.82 -4.47
N GLU A 124 -7.95 9.77 -4.45
CA GLU A 124 -8.21 11.16 -4.84
C GLU A 124 -8.70 11.26 -6.29
N ALA A 125 -8.09 10.50 -7.21
CA ALA A 125 -8.53 10.46 -8.61
C ALA A 125 -9.95 9.90 -8.75
N VAL A 126 -10.29 8.83 -8.01
CA VAL A 126 -11.63 8.23 -8.00
C VAL A 126 -12.68 9.19 -7.43
N VAL A 127 -12.38 9.88 -6.32
CA VAL A 127 -13.29 10.87 -5.74
C VAL A 127 -13.49 12.07 -6.69
N ALA A 128 -12.45 12.54 -7.36
CA ALA A 128 -12.56 13.60 -8.36
C ALA A 128 -13.43 13.18 -9.55
N ALA A 129 -13.32 11.93 -10.00
CA ALA A 129 -14.17 11.37 -11.05
C ALA A 129 -15.63 11.24 -10.60
N GLN A 130 -15.87 10.79 -9.36
CA GLN A 130 -17.21 10.75 -8.76
C GLN A 130 -17.83 12.16 -8.74
N ALA A 131 -17.10 13.17 -8.26
CA ALA A 131 -17.59 14.55 -8.20
C ALA A 131 -17.95 15.09 -9.60
N SER A 132 -17.12 14.80 -10.60
CA SER A 132 -17.38 15.16 -11.99
C SER A 132 -18.65 14.49 -12.54
N ARG A 133 -18.84 13.19 -12.24
CA ARG A 133 -20.06 12.45 -12.60
C ARG A 133 -21.30 13.04 -11.94
N LEU A 134 -21.23 13.36 -10.65
CA LEU A 134 -22.35 13.93 -9.89
C LEU A 134 -22.74 15.31 -10.38
N SER A 135 -21.76 16.15 -10.74
CA SER A 135 -22.01 17.48 -11.30
C SER A 135 -22.77 17.45 -12.63
N ALA A 136 -22.67 16.35 -13.38
CA ALA A 136 -23.41 16.17 -14.64
C ALA A 136 -24.81 15.57 -14.43
N LYS A 137 -25.16 15.14 -13.22
CA LYS A 137 -26.47 14.54 -12.89
C LYS A 137 -27.44 15.61 -12.42
N ALA A 138 -28.59 15.73 -13.11
CA ALA A 138 -29.58 16.76 -12.82
C ALA A 138 -30.20 16.65 -11.41
N ALA A 139 -30.35 15.42 -10.89
CA ALA A 139 -30.85 15.15 -9.55
C ALA A 139 -30.09 13.94 -8.95
N PRO A 140 -29.01 14.17 -8.19
CA PRO A 140 -28.33 13.09 -7.47
C PRO A 140 -29.16 12.63 -6.27
N GLU A 141 -29.21 11.32 -6.06
CA GLU A 141 -29.81 10.66 -4.92
C GLU A 141 -28.76 10.47 -3.81
N ALA A 142 -29.21 10.19 -2.58
CA ALA A 142 -28.32 10.01 -1.43
C ALA A 142 -27.27 8.90 -1.69
N ASP A 143 -27.66 7.82 -2.35
CA ASP A 143 -26.75 6.73 -2.69
C ASP A 143 -25.66 7.13 -3.68
N ASP A 144 -25.91 8.08 -4.59
CA ASP A 144 -24.90 8.55 -5.55
C ASP A 144 -23.73 9.28 -4.86
N LEU A 145 -24.01 9.91 -3.71
CA LEU A 145 -23.02 10.65 -2.93
C LEU A 145 -22.06 9.72 -2.18
N VAL A 146 -22.51 8.50 -1.85
CA VAL A 146 -21.74 7.54 -1.05
C VAL A 146 -21.22 6.36 -1.86
N LEU A 147 -21.72 6.11 -3.08
CA LEU A 147 -21.27 5.00 -3.92
C LEU A 147 -20.22 5.42 -4.95
N LEU A 148 -19.07 4.76 -4.88
CA LEU A 148 -18.04 4.77 -5.91
C LEU A 148 -18.29 3.65 -6.92
N LEU A 149 -18.38 4.04 -8.19
CA LEU A 149 -18.75 3.16 -9.31
C LEU A 149 -17.51 2.74 -10.11
N GLU A 150 -17.63 1.66 -10.88
CA GLU A 150 -16.57 1.17 -11.77
C GLU A 150 -16.06 2.27 -12.75
N GLY A 151 -16.95 3.15 -13.18
CA GLY A 151 -16.64 4.27 -14.08
C GLY A 151 -15.77 5.36 -13.47
N ASP A 152 -15.66 5.44 -12.13
CA ASP A 152 -14.86 6.47 -11.46
C ASP A 152 -13.36 6.16 -11.49
N LEU A 153 -13.00 4.89 -11.72
CA LEU A 153 -11.61 4.47 -11.83
C LEU A 153 -11.19 4.39 -13.28
N ARG A 154 -10.26 5.24 -13.70
CA ARG A 154 -9.50 5.05 -14.94
C ARG A 154 -8.32 4.13 -14.66
N THR A 155 -8.15 3.09 -15.47
CA THR A 155 -7.11 2.08 -15.22
C THR A 155 -6.36 1.70 -16.49
N PRO A 156 -5.02 1.57 -16.43
CA PRO A 156 -4.25 0.97 -17.53
C PRO A 156 -4.53 -0.54 -17.70
N ALA A 157 -5.12 -1.19 -16.68
CA ALA A 157 -5.43 -2.62 -16.70
C ALA A 157 -6.73 -2.98 -17.44
N GLN A 158 -7.32 -2.07 -18.22
CA GLN A 158 -8.66 -2.25 -18.80
C GLN A 158 -8.71 -3.49 -19.72
N VAL A 159 -7.72 -3.66 -20.59
CA VAL A 159 -7.62 -4.80 -21.52
C VAL A 159 -7.47 -6.12 -20.76
N ALA A 160 -6.65 -6.14 -19.69
CA ALA A 160 -6.44 -7.33 -18.87
C ALA A 160 -7.71 -7.74 -18.11
N LEU A 161 -8.44 -6.77 -17.57
CA LEU A 161 -9.73 -6.99 -16.91
C LEU A 161 -10.77 -7.58 -17.86
N GLU A 162 -10.90 -7.02 -19.06
CA GLU A 162 -11.82 -7.52 -20.09
C GLU A 162 -11.48 -8.95 -20.52
N ALA A 163 -10.19 -9.24 -20.75
CA ALA A 163 -9.72 -10.58 -21.07
C ALA A 163 -10.02 -11.59 -19.93
N HIS A 164 -9.87 -11.16 -18.67
CA HIS A 164 -10.23 -12.01 -17.52
C HIS A 164 -11.74 -12.30 -17.49
N ARG A 165 -12.59 -11.27 -17.64
CA ARG A 165 -14.06 -11.43 -17.71
C ARG A 165 -14.48 -12.37 -18.85
N GLN A 166 -13.85 -12.27 -20.02
CA GLN A 166 -14.10 -13.17 -21.16
C GLN A 166 -13.70 -14.62 -20.89
N SER A 167 -12.61 -14.84 -20.15
CA SER A 167 -12.16 -16.18 -19.78
C SER A 167 -13.11 -16.89 -18.81
N LYS A 168 -14.04 -16.16 -18.16
CA LYS A 168 -14.96 -16.66 -17.13
C LYS A 168 -14.26 -17.37 -15.96
N ARG A 169 -12.96 -17.11 -15.77
CA ARG A 169 -12.24 -17.56 -14.59
C ARG A 169 -12.78 -16.81 -13.39
N GLY A 170 -12.90 -17.52 -12.27
CA GLY A 170 -13.28 -16.91 -11.01
C GLY A 170 -12.10 -16.21 -10.34
N TYR A 171 -12.36 -15.78 -9.12
CA TYR A 171 -11.35 -15.29 -8.19
C TYR A 171 -11.22 -16.26 -7.03
N ARG A 172 -10.09 -16.18 -6.35
CA ARG A 172 -9.80 -16.98 -5.16
C ARG A 172 -9.22 -16.12 -4.06
N VAL A 173 -9.30 -16.60 -2.83
CA VAL A 173 -8.58 -16.07 -1.67
C VAL A 173 -7.86 -17.20 -0.96
N THR A 174 -6.68 -16.91 -0.43
CA THR A 174 -5.83 -17.88 0.26
C THR A 174 -5.76 -17.55 1.75
N CYS A 175 -6.00 -18.53 2.60
CA CYS A 175 -5.81 -18.40 4.04
C CYS A 175 -4.34 -18.14 4.36
N GLN A 176 -4.03 -17.02 5.03
CA GLN A 176 -2.65 -16.64 5.34
C GLN A 176 -1.97 -17.54 6.38
N HIS A 177 -2.71 -18.44 7.04
CA HIS A 177 -2.20 -19.32 8.10
C HIS A 177 -1.84 -20.73 7.60
N CYS A 178 -2.66 -21.30 6.71
CA CYS A 178 -2.49 -22.69 6.26
C CYS A 178 -2.47 -22.87 4.73
N GLY A 179 -2.61 -21.79 3.96
CA GLY A 179 -2.56 -21.82 2.49
C GLY A 179 -3.79 -22.42 1.81
N GLU A 180 -4.88 -22.69 2.55
CA GLU A 180 -6.12 -23.21 1.96
C GLU A 180 -6.77 -22.15 1.05
N VAL A 181 -7.32 -22.60 -0.08
CA VAL A 181 -7.84 -21.73 -1.13
C VAL A 181 -9.36 -21.80 -1.17
N TYR A 182 -10.01 -20.64 -1.20
CA TYR A 182 -11.46 -20.50 -1.27
C TYR A 182 -11.85 -19.65 -2.48
N SER A 183 -13.05 -19.87 -3.03
CA SER A 183 -13.60 -18.99 -4.06
C SER A 183 -13.90 -17.60 -3.47
N TRP A 184 -13.65 -16.56 -4.26
CA TRP A 184 -13.97 -15.18 -3.91
C TRP A 184 -14.81 -14.54 -5.00
N ALA A 185 -15.66 -13.58 -4.63
CA ALA A 185 -16.47 -12.81 -5.57
C ALA A 185 -16.45 -11.31 -5.19
N PRO A 186 -16.49 -10.38 -6.18
CA PRO A 186 -16.40 -8.94 -5.89
C PRO A 186 -17.54 -8.38 -5.03
N ASP A 187 -18.69 -9.05 -5.00
CA ASP A 187 -19.85 -8.71 -4.18
C ASP A 187 -19.76 -9.25 -2.74
N LEU A 188 -18.70 -9.99 -2.39
CA LEU A 188 -18.45 -10.43 -1.03
C LEU A 188 -18.29 -9.23 -0.10
N THR A 189 -19.12 -9.19 0.95
CA THR A 189 -19.18 -8.13 1.96
C THR A 189 -18.40 -8.43 3.24
N LEU A 190 -17.77 -9.61 3.32
CA LEU A 190 -16.98 -10.04 4.46
C LEU A 190 -15.53 -9.52 4.36
N ASP A 191 -15.07 -8.85 5.42
CA ASP A 191 -13.66 -8.46 5.54
C ASP A 191 -12.78 -9.65 5.98
N THR A 192 -13.33 -10.49 6.85
CA THR A 192 -12.65 -11.63 7.47
C THR A 192 -13.56 -12.85 7.51
N ALA A 193 -12.96 -14.05 7.43
CA ALA A 193 -13.64 -15.33 7.57
C ALA A 193 -12.82 -16.31 8.41
N GLU A 194 -13.48 -17.28 9.02
CA GLU A 194 -12.81 -18.41 9.69
C GLU A 194 -12.43 -19.47 8.65
N CYS A 195 -11.17 -19.90 8.66
CA CYS A 195 -10.68 -20.96 7.78
C CYS A 195 -11.23 -22.33 8.21
N THR A 196 -11.92 -23.03 7.31
CA THR A 196 -12.50 -24.36 7.59
C THR A 196 -11.46 -25.46 7.85
N LYS A 197 -10.18 -25.21 7.55
CA LYS A 197 -9.08 -26.17 7.75
C LYS A 197 -8.26 -25.94 9.02
N CYS A 198 -7.96 -24.68 9.35
CA CYS A 198 -7.10 -24.36 10.50
C CYS A 198 -7.81 -23.55 11.61
N HIS A 199 -9.09 -23.19 11.40
CA HIS A 199 -9.92 -22.42 12.34
C HIS A 199 -9.38 -21.03 12.70
N GLN A 200 -8.36 -20.55 11.98
CA GLN A 200 -7.84 -19.19 12.15
C GLN A 200 -8.65 -18.21 11.30
N LEU A 201 -8.87 -17.01 11.86
CA LEU A 201 -9.43 -15.89 11.12
C LEU A 201 -8.41 -15.38 10.10
N TYR A 202 -8.86 -15.18 8.87
CA TYR A 202 -8.04 -14.71 7.77
C TYR A 202 -8.77 -13.62 6.99
N SER A 203 -8.02 -12.77 6.28
CA SER A 203 -8.61 -11.68 5.50
C SER A 203 -9.17 -12.22 4.19
N CYS A 204 -10.45 -11.92 3.92
CA CYS A 204 -11.14 -12.28 2.68
C CYS A 204 -11.78 -11.08 1.95
N GLU A 205 -11.52 -9.85 2.42
CA GLU A 205 -12.03 -8.62 1.80
C GLU A 205 -11.69 -8.50 0.31
N PHE A 206 -10.51 -8.93 -0.12
CA PHE A 206 -10.10 -8.97 -1.53
C PHE A 206 -9.39 -10.28 -1.87
N GLY A 207 -9.74 -10.87 -3.01
CA GLY A 207 -9.09 -12.05 -3.56
C GLY A 207 -8.03 -11.71 -4.60
N GLU A 208 -7.72 -12.70 -5.42
CA GLU A 208 -6.84 -12.63 -6.59
C GLU A 208 -7.49 -13.40 -7.77
N PRO A 209 -7.24 -12.99 -9.03
CA PRO A 209 -7.70 -13.73 -10.20
C PRO A 209 -7.14 -15.15 -10.20
N VAL A 210 -7.96 -16.16 -10.55
CA VAL A 210 -7.43 -17.51 -10.76
C VAL A 210 -6.47 -17.50 -11.95
N PRO A 211 -5.23 -18.05 -11.80
CA PRO A 211 -4.25 -18.13 -12.88
C PRO A 211 -4.77 -18.84 -14.13
N GLY A 212 -4.10 -18.62 -15.26
CA GLY A 212 -4.43 -19.21 -16.56
C GLY A 212 -3.51 -20.34 -16.93
#